data_AF-A0A5B0PMZ1-F1
#
_entry.id   AF-A0A5B0PMZ1-F1
#
_cell.length_a   1.000
_cell.length_b   1.000
_cell.length_c   1.000
_cell.angle_alpha   90.00
_cell.angle_beta   90.00
_cell.angle_gamma   90.00
#
_symmetry.space_group_name_H-M   'P 1'
#
loop_
_entity.id
_entity.type
_entity.pdbx_description
1 polymer ?
#
loop_
_entity_poly.entity_id
_entity_poly.type
_entity_poly.pdbx_seq_one_letter_code
_entity_poly.pdbx_strand_id
1 'polypeptide(L)'
;MNSKVNVLKKKWLAYNNCAESYNSEFSPGRILATPTLDDVKAYGIDNVFWNMGALSHLDEPWVVNLNVQQGIQAYLTLTHCHDKLRRIYRETRQAIQWVIKIGGDLYQIENCLIAETRETDVSTKIQQRLTEIFLVNHIPLSVLQLIFGCLVQKFFHLWMKWNTNCKKLLHWSKNW
;
A
#
# COMPACT_ATOMS: atom_id res chain seq x y z
N MET A 1 28.90 -27.65 -1.60
CA MET A 1 29.41 -26.26 -1.45
C MET A 1 28.72 -25.60 -0.27
N ASN A 2 29.50 -25.04 0.66
CA ASN A 2 29.04 -24.51 1.95
C ASN A 2 28.09 -23.32 1.76
N SER A 3 26.94 -23.29 2.44
CA SER A 3 25.85 -22.31 2.18
C SER A 3 26.33 -20.85 2.22
N LYS A 4 27.28 -20.55 3.10
CA LYS A 4 27.93 -19.24 3.26
C LYS A 4 28.69 -18.78 2.01
N VAL A 5 29.37 -19.70 1.31
CA VAL A 5 30.11 -19.39 0.07
C VAL A 5 29.16 -19.01 -1.06
N ASN A 6 27.99 -19.65 -1.13
CA ASN A 6 26.97 -19.30 -2.11
C ASN A 6 26.34 -17.93 -1.85
N VAL A 7 26.14 -17.56 -0.57
CA VAL A 7 25.66 -16.23 -0.19
C VAL A 7 26.68 -15.15 -0.57
N LEU A 8 27.97 -15.38 -0.26
CA LEU A 8 29.05 -14.48 -0.65
C LEU A 8 29.10 -14.28 -2.17
N LYS A 9 29.07 -15.37 -2.95
CA LYS A 9 29.08 -15.30 -4.42
C LYS A 9 27.91 -14.47 -4.96
N LYS A 10 26.71 -14.65 -4.43
CA LYS A 10 25.52 -13.87 -4.84
C LYS A 10 25.68 -12.38 -4.53
N LYS A 11 26.20 -12.05 -3.34
CA LYS A 11 26.42 -10.67 -2.92
C LYS A 11 27.52 -9.99 -3.72
N TRP A 12 28.63 -10.69 -3.96
CA TRP A 12 29.70 -10.23 -4.83
C TRP A 12 29.21 -9.95 -6.25
N LEU A 13 28.44 -10.86 -6.83
CA LEU A 13 27.92 -10.70 -8.19
C LEU A 13 26.97 -9.49 -8.30
N ALA A 14 26.12 -9.27 -7.29
CA ALA A 14 25.27 -8.08 -7.23
C ALA A 14 26.10 -6.78 -7.15
N TYR A 15 27.14 -6.75 -6.31
CA TYR A 15 28.04 -5.61 -6.24
C TYR A 15 28.76 -5.36 -7.56
N ASN A 16 29.38 -6.40 -8.15
CA ASN A 16 30.20 -6.28 -9.34
C ASN A 16 29.38 -5.74 -10.53
N ASN A 17 28.17 -6.26 -10.72
CA ASN A 17 27.26 -5.76 -11.76
C ASN A 17 26.95 -4.27 -11.56
N CYS A 18 26.65 -3.84 -10.33
CA CYS A 18 26.37 -2.44 -10.05
C CYS A 18 27.60 -1.55 -10.24
N ALA A 19 28.78 -2.00 -9.81
CA ALA A 19 30.03 -1.25 -9.97
C ALA A 19 30.41 -1.10 -11.46
N GLU A 20 30.28 -2.17 -12.25
CA GLU A 20 30.50 -2.14 -13.70
C GLU A 20 29.53 -1.20 -14.41
N SER A 21 28.22 -1.31 -14.12
CA SER A 21 27.22 -0.39 -14.68
C SER A 21 27.56 1.07 -14.36
N TYR A 22 27.84 1.37 -13.09
CA TYR A 22 28.18 2.72 -12.66
C TYR A 22 29.41 3.28 -13.38
N ASN A 23 30.50 2.50 -13.41
CA ASN A 23 31.75 2.87 -14.07
C ASN A 23 31.55 3.12 -15.58
N SER A 24 30.66 2.36 -16.22
CA SER A 24 30.39 2.47 -17.66
C SER A 24 29.46 3.64 -18.01
N GLU A 25 28.45 3.94 -17.18
CA GLU A 25 27.39 4.91 -17.50
C GLU A 25 27.75 6.34 -17.11
N PHE A 26 28.46 6.55 -15.99
CA PHE A 26 28.55 7.88 -15.37
C PHE A 26 29.92 8.57 -15.49
N SER A 27 30.91 7.94 -16.14
CA SER A 27 32.29 8.47 -16.24
C SER A 27 32.81 9.08 -14.93
N PRO A 28 32.77 8.32 -13.82
CA PRO A 28 33.04 8.86 -12.49
C PRO A 28 34.51 9.30 -12.36
N GLY A 29 34.75 10.36 -11.56
CA GLY A 29 36.10 10.85 -11.29
C GLY A 29 37.00 9.82 -10.57
N ARG A 30 36.40 8.83 -9.90
CA ARG A 30 37.07 7.64 -9.38
C ARG A 30 36.26 6.39 -9.74
N ILE A 31 36.94 5.41 -10.33
CA ILE A 31 36.35 4.13 -10.73
C ILE A 31 36.15 3.26 -9.49
N LEU A 32 34.96 2.67 -9.33
CA LEU A 32 34.69 1.67 -8.30
C LEU A 32 35.47 0.38 -8.60
N ALA A 33 36.10 -0.20 -7.59
CA ALA A 33 36.87 -1.42 -7.75
C ALA A 33 35.97 -2.62 -8.14
N THR A 34 36.38 -3.40 -9.13
CA THR A 34 35.70 -4.61 -9.59
C THR A 34 36.58 -5.86 -9.39
N PRO A 35 36.89 -6.23 -8.13
CA PRO A 35 37.77 -7.36 -7.83
C PRO A 35 37.12 -8.70 -8.16
N THR A 36 37.93 -9.71 -8.48
CA THR A 36 37.39 -11.04 -8.76
C THR A 36 36.89 -11.72 -7.47
N LEU A 37 36.04 -12.74 -7.63
CA LEU A 37 35.49 -13.47 -6.48
C LEU A 37 36.59 -14.12 -5.61
N ASP A 38 37.70 -14.54 -6.21
CA ASP A 38 38.80 -15.16 -5.47
C ASP A 38 39.63 -14.12 -4.70
N ASP A 39 39.79 -12.90 -5.24
CA ASP A 39 40.39 -11.78 -4.51
C ASP A 39 39.55 -11.42 -3.28
N VAL A 40 38.23 -11.35 -3.42
CA VAL A 40 37.31 -11.02 -2.33
C VAL A 40 37.33 -12.06 -1.21
N LYS A 41 37.54 -13.34 -1.54
CA LYS A 41 37.72 -14.39 -0.53
C LYS A 41 39.05 -14.27 0.22
N ALA A 42 40.08 -13.73 -0.42
CA ALA A 42 41.40 -13.54 0.16
C ALA A 42 41.48 -12.26 1.02
N TYR A 43 40.53 -11.33 0.88
CA TYR A 43 40.50 -10.10 1.67
C TYR A 43 40.24 -10.36 3.16
N GLY A 44 41.11 -9.79 3.99
CA GLY A 44 40.88 -9.66 5.43
C GLY A 44 39.66 -8.79 5.73
N ILE A 45 39.11 -8.92 6.95
CA ILE A 45 37.89 -8.20 7.37
C ILE A 45 38.11 -6.68 7.49
N ASP A 46 39.36 -6.28 7.63
CA ASP A 46 39.90 -4.92 7.70
C ASP A 46 40.09 -4.28 6.30
N ASN A 47 39.90 -5.06 5.23
CA ASN A 47 40.04 -4.54 3.87
C ASN A 47 38.99 -3.46 3.59
N VAL A 48 39.43 -2.37 2.94
CA VAL A 48 38.60 -1.22 2.55
C VAL A 48 37.38 -1.63 1.72
N PHE A 49 37.45 -2.73 0.97
CA PHE A 49 36.32 -3.32 0.25
C PHE A 49 35.11 -3.60 1.14
N TRP A 50 35.34 -4.04 2.39
CA TRP A 50 34.27 -4.31 3.36
C TRP A 50 33.78 -3.05 4.09
N ASN A 51 34.49 -1.94 3.92
CA ASN A 51 34.16 -0.68 4.57
C ASN A 51 33.37 0.23 3.61
N MET A 52 32.10 0.48 3.94
CA MET A 52 31.22 1.42 3.23
C MET A 52 31.74 2.88 3.30
N GLY A 53 32.76 3.16 4.13
CA GLY A 53 33.42 4.46 4.23
C GLY A 53 33.94 4.97 2.89
N ALA A 54 34.44 4.09 2.01
CA ALA A 54 34.90 4.48 0.68
C ALA A 54 33.76 4.92 -0.25
N LEU A 55 32.52 4.46 -0.01
CA LEU A 55 31.31 4.90 -0.72
C LEU A 55 30.72 6.18 -0.10
N SER A 56 31.20 6.58 1.08
CA SER A 56 30.92 7.90 1.68
C SER A 56 31.89 8.91 1.08
N HIS A 57 31.83 9.05 -0.25
CA HIS A 57 32.74 9.91 -0.97
C HIS A 57 32.47 11.38 -0.59
N LEU A 58 33.31 11.92 0.30
CA LEU A 58 33.19 13.30 0.77
C LEU A 58 33.24 14.34 -0.36
N ASP A 59 33.77 13.96 -1.53
CA ASP A 59 33.99 14.85 -2.68
C ASP A 59 32.95 14.68 -3.80
N GLU A 60 32.02 13.74 -3.71
CA GLU A 60 31.06 13.50 -4.79
C GLU A 60 30.03 14.65 -4.91
N PRO A 61 29.52 14.94 -6.12
CA PRO A 61 28.64 16.08 -6.34
C PRO A 61 27.38 16.07 -5.48
N TRP A 62 26.82 14.90 -5.15
CA TRP A 62 25.66 14.79 -4.26
C TRP A 62 25.99 15.05 -2.77
N VAL A 63 27.27 15.06 -2.38
CA VAL A 63 27.73 15.35 -1.01
C VAL A 63 28.16 16.80 -0.85
N VAL A 64 28.81 17.38 -1.87
CA VAL A 64 29.39 18.74 -1.79
C VAL A 64 28.55 19.80 -2.48
N ASN A 65 27.92 19.46 -3.62
CA ASN A 65 27.25 20.46 -4.46
C ASN A 65 25.80 20.64 -4.01
N LEU A 66 25.51 21.82 -3.44
CA LEU A 66 24.19 22.19 -2.95
C LEU A 66 23.10 22.13 -4.03
N ASN A 67 23.42 22.51 -5.29
CA ASN A 67 22.44 22.46 -6.38
C ASN A 67 22.09 21.02 -6.75
N VAL A 68 23.07 20.12 -6.72
CA VAL A 68 22.84 18.68 -6.97
C VAL A 68 21.98 18.09 -5.85
N GLN A 69 22.27 18.43 -4.60
CA GLN A 69 21.45 18.01 -3.45
C GLN A 69 20.02 18.53 -3.53
N GLN A 70 19.84 19.80 -3.85
CA GLN A 70 18.51 20.39 -4.04
C GLN A 70 17.76 19.74 -5.19
N GLY A 71 18.44 19.44 -6.30
CA GLY A 71 17.87 18.70 -7.43
C GLY A 71 17.42 17.29 -7.05
N ILE A 72 18.27 16.54 -6.32
CA ILE A 72 17.92 15.20 -5.80
C ILE A 72 16.72 15.30 -4.86
N GLN A 73 16.72 16.26 -3.92
CA GLN A 73 15.63 16.43 -2.97
C GLN A 73 14.31 16.81 -3.67
N ALA A 74 14.36 17.69 -4.67
CA ALA A 74 13.20 18.04 -5.48
C ALA A 74 12.66 16.84 -6.26
N TYR A 75 13.54 16.05 -6.88
CA TYR A 75 13.18 14.83 -7.60
C TYR A 75 12.55 13.77 -6.68
N LEU A 76 13.14 13.54 -5.50
CA LEU A 76 12.58 12.63 -4.49
C LEU A 76 11.23 13.12 -4.00
N THR A 77 11.09 14.42 -3.74
CA THR A 77 9.81 15.03 -3.32
C THR A 77 8.74 14.83 -4.39
N LEU A 78 9.06 15.09 -5.66
CA LEU A 78 8.13 14.88 -6.77
C LEU A 78 7.70 13.41 -6.88
N THR A 79 8.66 12.48 -6.83
CA THR A 79 8.42 11.03 -6.87
C THR A 79 7.53 10.59 -5.70
N HIS A 80 7.83 11.07 -4.48
CA HIS A 80 7.03 10.79 -3.30
C HIS A 80 5.61 11.34 -3.40
N CYS A 81 5.42 12.55 -3.95
CA CYS A 81 4.10 13.12 -4.19
C CYS A 81 3.30 12.25 -5.17
N HIS A 82 3.94 11.79 -6.26
CA HIS A 82 3.31 10.90 -7.23
C HIS A 82 2.88 9.57 -6.62
N ASP A 83 3.74 8.95 -5.81
CA ASP A 83 3.42 7.70 -5.12
C ASP A 83 2.32 7.90 -4.07
N LYS A 84 2.30 9.03 -3.37
CA LYS A 84 1.20 9.39 -2.46
C LYS A 84 -0.12 9.54 -3.21
N LEU A 85 -0.13 10.20 -4.37
CA LEU A 85 -1.34 10.31 -5.21
C LEU A 85 -1.83 8.93 -5.68
N ARG A 86 -0.92 8.06 -6.12
CA ARG A 86 -1.26 6.67 -6.48
C ARG A 86 -1.85 5.91 -5.31
N ARG A 87 -1.31 6.10 -4.10
CA ARG A 87 -1.84 5.47 -2.88
C ARG A 87 -3.25 5.98 -2.54
N ILE A 88 -3.46 7.30 -2.53
CA ILE A 88 -4.77 7.91 -2.31
C ILE A 88 -5.80 7.36 -3.31
N TYR A 89 -5.42 7.25 -4.59
CA TYR A 89 -6.29 6.68 -5.62
C TYR A 89 -6.70 5.23 -5.31
N ARG A 90 -5.73 4.38 -4.93
CA ARG A 90 -6.00 2.98 -4.57
C ARG A 90 -6.89 2.85 -3.35
N GLU A 91 -6.59 3.59 -2.29
CA GLU A 91 -7.38 3.58 -1.05
C GLU A 91 -8.81 4.09 -1.30
N THR A 92 -8.97 5.13 -2.12
CA THR A 92 -10.28 5.66 -2.52
C THR A 92 -11.08 4.61 -3.31
N ARG A 93 -10.45 3.93 -4.27
CA ARG A 93 -11.10 2.86 -5.03
C ARG A 93 -11.56 1.72 -4.13
N GLN A 94 -10.71 1.29 -3.20
CA GLN A 94 -11.06 0.24 -2.23
C GLN A 94 -12.22 0.66 -1.33
N ALA A 95 -12.20 1.89 -0.82
CA ALA A 95 -13.29 2.43 -0.01
C ALA A 95 -14.62 2.43 -0.77
N ILE A 96 -14.63 2.84 -2.05
CA ILE A 96 -15.83 2.80 -2.90
C ILE A 96 -16.32 1.36 -3.09
N GLN A 97 -15.42 0.41 -3.39
CA GLN A 97 -15.78 -1.00 -3.53
C GLN A 97 -16.39 -1.58 -2.26
N TRP A 98 -15.84 -1.21 -1.09
CA TRP A 98 -16.39 -1.62 0.20
C TRP A 98 -17.77 -1.04 0.43
N VAL A 99 -18.01 0.22 0.09
CA VAL A 99 -19.36 0.80 0.23
C VAL A 99 -20.35 0.10 -0.69
N ILE A 100 -20.01 -0.16 -1.95
CA ILE A 100 -20.91 -0.89 -2.86
C ILE A 100 -21.26 -2.26 -2.28
N LYS A 101 -20.26 -2.99 -1.76
CA LYS A 101 -20.48 -4.28 -1.11
C LYS A 101 -21.40 -4.16 0.11
N ILE A 102 -21.12 -3.23 1.02
CA ILE A 102 -21.94 -3.00 2.21
C ILE A 102 -23.37 -2.62 1.82
N GLY A 103 -23.56 -1.78 0.80
CA GLY A 103 -24.89 -1.43 0.29
C GLY A 103 -25.65 -2.65 -0.24
N GLY A 104 -24.97 -3.54 -0.96
CA GLY A 104 -25.56 -4.81 -1.41
C GLY A 104 -25.91 -5.75 -0.25
N ASP A 105 -25.02 -5.88 0.74
CA ASP A 105 -25.25 -6.71 1.93
C ASP A 105 -26.43 -6.17 2.76
N LEU A 106 -26.53 -4.84 2.93
CA LEU A 106 -27.67 -4.19 3.60
C LEU A 106 -28.98 -4.47 2.83
N TYR A 107 -28.99 -4.34 1.51
CA TYR A 107 -30.17 -4.64 0.70
C TYR A 107 -30.63 -6.10 0.83
N GLN A 108 -29.70 -7.05 0.90
CA GLN A 108 -30.04 -8.46 1.12
C GLN A 108 -30.64 -8.70 2.51
N ILE A 109 -30.08 -8.07 3.56
CA ILE A 109 -30.61 -8.20 4.92
C ILE A 109 -32.01 -7.57 5.01
N GLU A 110 -32.23 -6.40 4.42
CA GLU A 110 -33.54 -5.76 4.36
C GLU A 110 -34.58 -6.68 3.71
N ASN A 111 -34.25 -7.27 2.56
CA ASN A 111 -35.13 -8.23 1.89
C ASN A 111 -35.41 -9.47 2.76
N CYS A 112 -34.44 -9.96 3.53
CA CYS A 112 -34.65 -11.09 4.43
C CYS A 112 -35.59 -10.73 5.60
N LEU A 113 -35.42 -9.55 6.19
CA LEU A 113 -36.27 -9.04 7.27
C LEU A 113 -37.71 -8.77 6.81
N ILE A 114 -37.89 -8.43 5.53
CA ILE A 114 -39.22 -8.31 4.91
C ILE A 114 -39.76 -9.70 4.52
N ALA A 115 -38.94 -10.59 3.98
CA ALA A 115 -39.37 -11.93 3.57
C ALA A 115 -39.77 -12.82 4.75
N GLU A 116 -39.20 -12.68 5.95
CA GLU A 116 -39.72 -13.36 7.16
C GLU A 116 -41.17 -12.99 7.49
N THR A 117 -41.69 -11.86 6.99
CA THR A 117 -43.13 -11.52 7.09
C THR A 117 -43.99 -12.16 6.01
N ARG A 118 -43.40 -12.86 5.02
CA ARG A 118 -44.09 -13.54 3.92
C ARG A 118 -43.55 -14.97 3.77
N GLU A 119 -44.31 -15.95 4.25
CA GLU A 119 -43.97 -17.38 4.13
C GLU A 119 -43.44 -17.72 2.71
N THR A 120 -42.16 -18.08 2.62
CA THR A 120 -41.50 -18.47 1.37
C THR A 120 -40.70 -19.75 1.59
N ASP A 121 -40.82 -20.69 0.65
CA ASP A 121 -40.43 -22.10 0.78
C ASP A 121 -38.90 -22.37 0.80
N VAL A 122 -38.05 -21.35 0.64
CA VAL A 122 -36.58 -21.53 0.56
C VAL A 122 -35.87 -20.54 1.49
N SER A 123 -35.44 -21.04 2.65
CA SER A 123 -34.67 -20.27 3.63
C SER A 123 -33.24 -20.05 3.17
N THR A 124 -32.86 -18.79 2.96
CA THR A 124 -31.47 -18.39 2.69
C THR A 124 -30.61 -18.45 3.95
N LYS A 125 -29.29 -18.61 3.79
CA LYS A 125 -28.32 -18.63 4.91
C LYS A 125 -28.41 -17.41 5.84
N ILE A 126 -28.84 -16.26 5.31
CA ILE A 126 -29.06 -15.03 6.08
C ILE A 126 -30.34 -15.17 6.93
N GLN A 127 -31.43 -15.68 6.36
CA GLN A 127 -32.66 -15.97 7.11
C GLN A 127 -32.38 -16.96 8.24
N GLN A 128 -31.66 -18.07 8.00
CA GLN A 128 -31.29 -19.03 9.05
C GLN A 128 -30.56 -18.37 10.23
N ARG A 129 -29.61 -17.47 9.95
CA ARG A 129 -28.90 -16.70 11.00
C ARG A 129 -29.80 -15.71 11.73
N LEU A 130 -30.72 -15.07 11.02
CA LEU A 130 -31.71 -14.19 11.65
C LEU A 130 -32.62 -14.99 12.57
N THR A 131 -33.12 -16.15 12.12
CA THR A 131 -33.92 -17.09 12.93
C THR A 131 -33.15 -17.59 14.16
N GLU A 132 -31.86 -17.90 14.05
CA GLU A 132 -31.00 -18.19 15.21
C GLU A 132 -30.94 -17.02 16.19
N ILE A 133 -30.76 -15.79 15.71
CA ILE A 133 -30.72 -14.59 16.56
C ILE A 133 -32.06 -14.37 17.27
N PHE A 134 -33.18 -14.61 16.59
CA PHE A 134 -34.54 -14.54 17.16
C PHE A 134 -34.73 -15.58 18.27
N LEU A 135 -34.36 -16.83 18.01
CA LEU A 135 -34.52 -17.94 18.94
C LEU A 135 -33.61 -17.80 20.17
N VAL A 136 -32.37 -17.35 19.99
CA VAL A 136 -31.38 -17.26 21.07
C VAL A 136 -31.62 -16.04 21.97
N ASN A 137 -32.06 -14.92 21.41
CA ASN A 137 -32.13 -13.65 22.16
C ASN A 137 -33.55 -13.18 22.50
N HIS A 138 -34.59 -13.88 22.03
CA HIS A 138 -36.00 -13.50 22.23
C HIS A 138 -36.31 -12.04 21.81
N ILE A 139 -35.62 -11.52 20.79
CA ILE A 139 -35.80 -10.15 20.32
C ILE A 139 -36.97 -10.12 19.32
N PRO A 140 -37.95 -9.21 19.45
CA PRO A 140 -39.00 -9.08 18.43
C PRO A 140 -38.46 -8.61 17.07
N LEU A 141 -39.02 -9.14 15.97
CA LEU A 141 -38.68 -8.76 14.59
C LEU A 141 -38.77 -7.24 14.36
N SER A 142 -39.76 -6.58 14.94
CA SER A 142 -39.96 -5.12 14.85
C SER A 142 -38.80 -4.33 15.45
N VAL A 143 -38.21 -4.80 16.54
CA VAL A 143 -37.05 -4.16 17.18
C VAL A 143 -35.82 -4.30 16.28
N LEU A 144 -35.62 -5.48 15.68
CA LEU A 144 -34.50 -5.71 14.77
C LEU A 144 -34.63 -4.88 13.48
N GLN A 145 -35.83 -4.80 12.91
CA GLN A 145 -36.13 -3.94 11.77
C GLN A 145 -35.85 -2.47 12.08
N LEU A 146 -36.25 -1.99 13.27
CA LEU A 146 -35.97 -0.61 13.70
C LEU A 146 -34.46 -0.35 13.83
N ILE A 147 -33.73 -1.24 14.52
CA ILE A 147 -32.28 -1.12 14.70
C ILE A 147 -31.59 -1.12 13.34
N PHE A 148 -31.97 -2.06 12.46
CA PHE A 148 -31.44 -2.17 11.12
C PHE A 148 -31.72 -0.90 10.30
N GLY A 149 -32.94 -0.38 10.32
CA GLY A 149 -33.31 0.87 9.66
C GLY A 149 -32.46 2.06 10.14
N CYS A 150 -32.20 2.17 11.45
CA CYS A 150 -31.31 3.19 11.99
C CYS A 150 -29.86 3.04 11.49
N LEU A 151 -29.35 1.80 11.37
CA LEU A 151 -28.00 1.54 10.86
C LEU A 151 -27.88 1.90 9.38
N VAL A 152 -28.85 1.49 8.57
CA VAL A 152 -28.94 1.82 7.14
C VAL A 152 -28.98 3.34 6.94
N GLN A 153 -29.79 4.04 7.71
CA GLN A 153 -29.89 5.51 7.62
C GLN A 153 -28.56 6.19 7.96
N LYS A 154 -27.86 5.76 9.02
CA LYS A 154 -26.53 6.27 9.37
C LYS A 154 -25.52 6.03 8.25
N PHE A 155 -25.54 4.83 7.65
CA PHE A 155 -24.66 4.49 6.53
C PHE A 155 -24.90 5.40 5.31
N PHE A 156 -26.15 5.57 4.89
CA PHE A 156 -26.49 6.46 3.77
C PHE A 156 -26.15 7.92 4.06
N HIS A 157 -26.35 8.39 5.29
CA HIS A 157 -25.94 9.74 5.67
C HIS A 157 -24.44 9.94 5.54
N LEU A 158 -23.64 8.97 5.98
CA LEU A 158 -22.18 9.00 5.85
C LEU A 158 -21.75 9.00 4.38
N TRP A 159 -22.39 8.17 3.54
CA TRP A 159 -22.15 8.15 2.10
C TRP A 159 -22.50 9.47 1.42
N MET A 160 -23.64 10.08 1.75
CA MET A 160 -24.04 11.39 1.22
C MET A 160 -23.08 12.50 1.65
N LYS A 161 -22.63 12.48 2.91
CA LYS A 161 -21.62 13.43 3.42
C LYS A 161 -20.29 13.29 2.67
N TRP A 162 -19.87 12.05 2.43
CA TRP A 162 -18.67 11.76 1.63
C TRP A 162 -18.80 12.30 0.20
N ASN A 163 -19.90 11.99 -0.50
CA ASN A 163 -20.16 12.52 -1.85
C ASN A 163 -20.17 14.05 -1.91
N THR A 164 -20.71 14.71 -0.89
CA THR A 164 -20.73 16.18 -0.81
C THR A 164 -19.31 16.75 -0.68
N ASN A 165 -18.47 16.13 0.15
CA ASN A 165 -17.07 16.54 0.29
C ASN A 165 -16.27 16.29 -0.98
N CYS A 166 -16.49 15.16 -1.67
CA CYS A 166 -15.87 14.87 -2.96
C CYS A 166 -16.24 15.91 -4.02
N LYS A 167 -17.51 16.34 -4.08
CA LYS A 167 -17.93 17.43 -4.97
C LYS A 167 -17.23 18.74 -4.68
N LYS A 168 -17.07 19.12 -3.41
CA LYS A 168 -16.32 20.33 -3.00
C LYS A 168 -14.87 20.26 -3.44
N LEU A 169 -14.21 19.10 -3.24
CA LEU A 169 -12.84 18.87 -3.66
C LEU A 169 -12.68 18.99 -5.19
N LEU A 170 -13.59 18.38 -5.96
CA LEU A 170 -13.61 18.47 -7.43
C LEU A 170 -13.86 19.90 -7.94
N HIS A 171 -14.64 20.69 -7.21
CA HIS A 171 -14.84 22.09 -7.58
C HIS A 171 -13.59 22.93 -7.29
N TRP A 172 -12.97 22.74 -6.12
CA TRP A 172 -11.71 23.40 -5.78
C TRP A 172 -10.59 23.08 -6.79
N SER A 173 -10.46 21.83 -7.23
CA SER A 173 -9.41 21.42 -8.17
C SER A 173 -9.59 21.97 -9.58
N LYS A 174 -10.77 22.50 -9.94
CA LYS A 174 -11.00 23.16 -11.23
C LYS A 174 -10.55 24.63 -11.25
N ASN A 175 -10.28 25.21 -10.08
CA ASN A 175 -9.88 26.60 -9.92
C ASN A 175 -8.35 26.76 -9.81
N TRP A 176 -7.61 25.68 -10.09
CA TRP A 176 -6.15 25.59 -10.17
C TRP A 176 -5.78 25.04 -11.55
#